data_AF-A0A971T7R1-F1
#
_entry.id   AF-A0A971T7R1-F1
#
_cell.length_a   1.000
_cell.length_b   1.000
_cell.length_c   1.000
_cell.angle_alpha   90.00
_cell.angle_beta   90.00
_cell.angle_gamma   90.00
#
_symmetry.space_group_name_H-M   'P 1'
#
loop_
_entity.id
_entity.type
_entity.pdbx_description
1 polymer ?
#
loop_
_entity_poly.entity_id
_entity_poly.type
_entity_poly.pdbx_seq_one_letter_code
_entity_poly.pdbx_strand_id
1 'polypeptide(L)'
;MSVKTAATEMLKKAQSPLHAEAIADQIIAAGLWTSDGKTPGATVSATLYSDIKKNGDKSAFVQVGPQTFALRDASAKPTHGDVAPPDVIKTTKPPSANAGHSFTDCAQKVLEKFGGKNPMHYKKITEKARQEGWLVTGGRTPDATMYAQVLTEIKRQQKRGERPRFVQHGRGYVGLSQWMGRGLTFQIEQHNHQVRKALRQRLLAIKPGEFEELISQLLAEMGFEMVEVTKLSGDGGIDVRGTLVVGDVVRIKMAVQVKKWKLKNNIQAPVVQQVRGSLGAHEQGL
;
A
#
# COMPACT_ATOMS: atom_id res chain seq x y z
N MET A 1 35.98 -2.90 -10.19
CA MET A 1 36.36 -2.11 -9.00
C MET A 1 35.16 -1.99 -8.04
N SER A 2 35.35 -1.46 -6.83
CA SER A 2 34.20 -1.13 -5.96
C SER A 2 33.42 0.06 -6.55
N VAL A 3 32.10 0.09 -6.33
CA VAL A 3 31.22 1.22 -6.72
C VAL A 3 31.77 2.55 -6.22
N LYS A 4 32.33 2.55 -5.01
CA LYS A 4 32.85 3.74 -4.35
C LYS A 4 34.09 4.29 -5.07
N THR A 5 35.02 3.42 -5.46
CA THR A 5 36.23 3.80 -6.20
C THR A 5 35.88 4.32 -7.60
N ALA A 6 34.97 3.64 -8.31
CA ALA A 6 34.53 4.05 -9.64
C ALA A 6 33.78 5.39 -9.60
N ALA A 7 32.93 5.62 -8.59
CA ALA A 7 32.23 6.89 -8.40
C ALA A 7 33.19 8.05 -8.10
N THR A 8 34.25 7.81 -7.31
CA THR A 8 35.31 8.81 -7.07
C THR A 8 36.01 9.22 -8.36
N GLU A 9 36.41 8.27 -9.21
CA GLU A 9 37.07 8.59 -10.48
C GLU A 9 36.17 9.38 -11.43
N MET A 10 34.89 9.03 -11.51
CA MET A 10 33.94 9.75 -12.36
C MET A 10 33.64 11.16 -11.87
N LEU A 11 33.44 11.35 -10.57
CA LEU A 11 33.24 12.68 -10.02
C LEU A 11 34.51 13.54 -10.11
N LYS A 12 35.71 12.93 -10.03
CA LYS A 12 36.98 13.64 -10.24
C LYS A 12 37.16 14.07 -11.70
N LYS A 13 36.75 13.23 -12.66
CA LYS A 13 36.78 13.55 -14.08
C LYS A 13 35.75 14.61 -14.47
N ALA A 14 34.58 14.60 -13.83
CA ALA A 14 33.49 15.51 -14.14
C ALA A 14 33.66 16.91 -13.52
N GLN A 15 34.45 17.04 -12.44
CA GLN A 15 34.69 18.28 -11.68
C GLN A 15 33.40 19.06 -11.32
N SER A 16 32.25 18.38 -11.31
CA SER A 16 30.93 18.97 -11.15
C SER A 16 29.99 17.94 -10.52
N PRO A 17 28.94 18.38 -9.79
CA PRO A 17 28.01 17.45 -9.17
C PRO A 17 27.24 16.63 -10.21
N LEU A 18 27.22 15.31 -10.04
CA LEU A 18 26.51 14.40 -10.93
C LEU A 18 25.36 13.70 -10.22
N HIS A 19 24.28 13.46 -10.95
CA HIS A 19 23.16 12.66 -10.50
C HIS A 19 23.56 11.17 -10.42
N ALA A 20 23.07 10.43 -9.44
CA ALA A 20 23.45 9.04 -9.18
C ALA A 20 23.24 8.10 -10.39
N GLU A 21 22.22 8.38 -11.19
CA GLU A 21 21.93 7.65 -12.42
C GLU A 21 22.99 7.92 -13.49
N ALA A 22 23.39 9.19 -13.68
CA ALA A 22 24.48 9.56 -14.58
C ALA A 22 25.84 8.99 -14.12
N ILE A 23 26.09 8.95 -12.80
CA ILE A 23 27.30 8.31 -12.25
C ILE A 23 27.28 6.81 -12.58
N ALA A 24 26.15 6.14 -12.39
CA ALA A 24 26.00 4.71 -12.68
C ALA A 24 26.19 4.39 -14.16
N ASP A 25 25.58 5.18 -15.05
CA ASP A 25 25.72 5.00 -16.48
C ASP A 25 27.16 5.24 -16.94
N GLN A 26 27.84 6.25 -16.38
CA GLN A 26 29.23 6.57 -16.73
C GLN A 26 30.23 5.53 -16.21
N ILE A 27 30.07 5.01 -14.98
CA ILE A 27 30.98 3.96 -14.46
C ILE A 27 30.80 2.62 -15.20
N ILE A 28 29.59 2.33 -15.69
CA ILE A 28 29.31 1.15 -16.53
C ILE A 28 29.88 1.37 -17.94
N ALA A 29 29.62 2.52 -18.55
CA ALA A 29 30.13 2.86 -19.88
C ALA A 29 31.67 2.91 -19.93
N ALA A 30 32.31 3.32 -18.83
CA ALA A 30 33.77 3.32 -18.70
C ALA A 30 34.35 1.93 -18.32
N GLY A 31 33.52 0.90 -18.14
CA GLY A 31 33.95 -0.44 -17.75
C GLY A 31 34.56 -0.55 -16.34
N LEU A 32 34.40 0.48 -15.51
CA LEU A 32 35.00 0.57 -14.17
C LEU A 32 34.23 -0.29 -13.15
N TRP A 33 32.93 -0.50 -13.39
CA TRP A 33 32.04 -1.30 -12.58
C TRP A 33 30.95 -1.97 -13.41
N THR A 34 30.67 -3.24 -13.14
CA THR A 34 29.57 -4.00 -13.73
C THR A 34 28.48 -4.21 -12.68
N SER A 35 27.21 -4.04 -13.08
CA SER A 35 26.07 -4.27 -12.19
C SER A 35 25.36 -5.58 -12.53
N ASP A 36 25.21 -6.46 -11.55
CA ASP A 36 24.37 -7.67 -11.66
C ASP A 36 22.87 -7.36 -11.44
N GLY A 37 22.54 -6.12 -11.07
CA GLY A 37 21.20 -5.69 -10.67
C GLY A 37 20.45 -4.89 -11.75
N LYS A 38 19.11 -4.96 -11.72
CA LYS A 38 18.21 -4.24 -12.67
C LYS A 38 18.16 -2.71 -12.47
N THR A 39 18.78 -2.18 -11.43
CA THR A 39 18.73 -0.75 -11.06
C THR A 39 20.10 -0.22 -10.62
N PRO A 40 21.04 -0.02 -11.56
CA PRO A 40 22.41 0.40 -11.22
C PRO A 40 22.49 1.75 -10.50
N GLY A 41 21.70 2.75 -10.90
CA GLY A 41 21.63 4.06 -10.23
C GLY A 41 21.18 4.00 -8.76
N ALA A 42 20.27 3.09 -8.44
CA ALA A 42 19.83 2.85 -7.06
C ALA A 42 20.95 2.23 -6.21
N THR A 43 21.73 1.32 -6.79
CA THR A 43 22.90 0.71 -6.13
C THR A 43 24.01 1.73 -5.87
N VAL A 44 24.28 2.62 -6.84
CA VAL A 44 25.28 3.70 -6.69
C VAL A 44 24.84 4.69 -5.61
N SER A 45 23.60 5.21 -5.69
CA SER A 45 23.08 6.14 -4.69
C SER A 45 23.07 5.55 -3.26
N ALA A 46 22.60 4.31 -3.08
CA ALA A 46 22.59 3.65 -1.78
C ALA A 46 24.00 3.53 -1.20
N THR A 47 24.99 3.18 -2.04
CA THR A 47 26.40 3.08 -1.62
C THR A 47 26.96 4.43 -1.16
N LEU A 48 26.68 5.50 -1.92
CA LEU A 48 27.14 6.86 -1.59
C LEU A 48 26.43 7.41 -0.33
N TYR A 49 25.13 7.18 -0.18
CA TYR A 49 24.39 7.54 1.03
C TYR A 49 24.90 6.82 2.27
N SER A 50 25.11 5.51 2.19
CA SER A 50 25.67 4.73 3.29
C SER A 50 27.07 5.22 3.67
N ASP A 51 27.87 5.64 2.69
CA ASP A 51 29.20 6.17 2.95
C ASP A 51 29.19 7.53 3.65
N ILE A 52 28.36 8.45 3.17
CA ILE A 52 28.18 9.78 3.77
C ILE A 52 27.64 9.63 5.20
N LYS A 53 26.70 8.71 5.43
CA LYS A 53 26.13 8.44 6.76
C LYS A 53 27.16 7.81 7.72
N LYS A 54 28.04 6.94 7.22
CA LYS A 54 29.03 6.23 8.03
C LYS A 54 30.26 7.07 8.34
N ASN A 55 30.70 7.89 7.39
CA ASN A 55 31.98 8.62 7.48
C ASN A 55 31.80 10.14 7.68
N GLY A 56 30.59 10.69 7.54
CA GLY A 56 30.29 12.10 7.78
C GLY A 56 31.24 13.03 7.02
N ASP A 57 31.89 13.94 7.74
CA ASP A 57 32.85 14.90 7.18
C ASP A 57 34.14 14.27 6.65
N LYS A 58 34.41 13.00 6.99
CA LYS A 58 35.53 12.22 6.44
C LYS A 58 35.17 11.49 5.15
N SER A 59 33.91 11.54 4.70
CA SER A 59 33.53 10.99 3.41
C SER A 59 34.07 11.87 2.28
N ALA A 60 34.61 11.21 1.25
CA ALA A 60 35.04 11.87 0.01
C ALA A 60 33.86 12.47 -0.78
N PHE A 61 32.62 12.13 -0.42
CA PHE A 61 31.42 12.57 -1.12
C PHE A 61 30.60 13.57 -0.28
N VAL A 62 29.93 14.47 -0.97
CA VAL A 62 28.92 15.35 -0.38
C VAL A 62 27.66 15.32 -1.23
N GLN A 63 26.50 15.29 -0.56
CA GLN A 63 25.21 15.42 -1.24
C GLN A 63 24.89 16.90 -1.39
N VAL A 64 24.75 17.36 -2.63
CA VAL A 64 24.45 18.76 -2.95
C VAL A 64 23.00 18.95 -3.46
N GLY A 65 22.26 17.86 -3.65
CA GLY A 65 20.86 17.87 -4.06
C GLY A 65 20.21 16.47 -3.98
N PRO A 66 18.90 16.34 -4.26
CA PRO A 66 18.24 15.04 -4.32
C PRO A 66 18.94 14.16 -5.36
N GLN A 67 19.49 13.02 -4.94
CA GLN A 67 20.23 12.08 -5.80
C GLN A 67 21.45 12.69 -6.54
N THR A 68 21.98 13.83 -6.11
CA THR A 68 23.14 14.50 -6.72
C THR A 68 24.31 14.55 -5.75
N PHE A 69 25.46 14.06 -6.22
CA PHE A 69 26.67 13.89 -5.43
C PHE A 69 27.85 14.61 -6.07
N ALA A 70 28.74 15.15 -5.24
CA ALA A 70 29.99 15.76 -5.64
C ALA A 70 31.14 15.20 -4.80
N LEU A 71 32.38 15.33 -5.30
CA LEU A 71 33.55 15.14 -4.46
C LEU A 71 33.71 16.33 -3.52
N ARG A 72 34.07 16.03 -2.28
CA ARG A 72 34.41 17.04 -1.29
C ARG A 72 35.81 17.55 -1.58
N ASP A 73 35.90 18.59 -2.40
CA ASP A 73 37.13 19.35 -2.55
C ASP A 73 37.33 20.27 -1.34
N ALA A 74 38.58 20.44 -0.93
CA ALA A 74 39.00 21.26 0.22
C ALA A 74 38.74 22.78 0.05
N SER A 75 37.84 23.19 -0.86
CA SER A 75 37.59 24.58 -1.24
C SER A 75 36.12 24.90 -1.53
N ALA A 76 35.16 24.31 -0.81
CA ALA A 76 33.80 24.84 -0.76
C ALA A 76 33.13 24.60 0.60
N LYS A 77 33.02 25.67 1.39
CA LYS A 77 32.23 25.67 2.64
C LYS A 77 30.74 25.48 2.33
N PRO A 78 29.96 24.88 3.26
CA PRO A 78 28.53 24.73 3.11
C PRO A 78 27.83 26.08 3.34
N THR A 79 27.19 26.63 2.32
CA THR A 79 26.29 27.79 2.48
C THR A 79 24.84 27.32 2.54
N HIS A 80 24.30 27.27 3.75
CA HIS A 80 22.89 27.54 3.98
C HIS A 80 22.67 29.05 3.82
N GLY A 81 21.76 29.49 2.94
CA GLY A 81 21.30 30.88 2.87
C GLY A 81 21.01 31.37 1.46
N ASP A 82 19.76 31.78 1.25
CA ASP A 82 19.16 32.49 0.11
C ASP A 82 20.09 33.13 -0.93
N VAL A 83 20.00 32.67 -2.18
CA VAL A 83 20.13 33.52 -3.39
C VAL A 83 19.22 32.96 -4.50
N ALA A 84 18.49 33.85 -5.16
CA ALA A 84 17.61 33.60 -6.30
C ALA A 84 18.32 32.87 -7.48
N PRO A 85 17.56 32.14 -8.33
CA PRO A 85 18.13 31.21 -9.31
C PRO A 85 18.77 31.93 -10.50
N PRO A 86 19.99 31.57 -10.93
CA PRO A 86 20.47 31.90 -12.26
C PRO A 86 19.83 30.97 -13.30
N ASP A 87 19.54 31.54 -14.47
CA ASP A 87 18.83 30.93 -15.59
C ASP A 87 19.22 29.47 -15.89
N VAL A 88 18.24 28.59 -15.73
CA VAL A 88 18.32 27.19 -16.11
C VAL A 88 18.18 27.12 -17.63
N ILE A 89 19.29 26.83 -18.32
CA ILE A 89 19.27 26.27 -19.67
C ILE A 89 18.42 25.00 -19.61
N LYS A 90 17.26 25.06 -20.28
CA LYS A 90 16.33 23.97 -20.49
C LYS A 90 17.03 22.79 -21.17
N THR A 91 17.49 21.80 -20.42
CA THR A 91 17.72 20.47 -20.97
C THR A 91 16.41 19.69 -20.86
N THR A 92 15.77 19.57 -22.00
CA THR A 92 14.49 18.92 -22.22
C THR A 92 14.53 17.46 -21.79
N LYS A 93 13.80 17.15 -20.72
CA LYS A 93 13.28 15.82 -20.39
C LYS A 93 12.69 15.17 -21.65
N PRO A 94 12.88 13.85 -21.89
CA PRO A 94 12.08 13.14 -22.89
C PRO A 94 10.59 13.37 -22.57
N PRO A 95 9.75 13.68 -23.57
CA PRO A 95 8.39 14.15 -23.34
C PRO A 95 7.59 13.15 -22.51
N SER A 96 6.90 13.66 -21.49
CA SER A 96 5.96 12.86 -20.71
C SER A 96 4.89 12.31 -21.65
N ALA A 97 4.81 10.99 -21.76
CA ALA A 97 3.76 10.31 -22.53
C ALA A 97 2.36 10.40 -21.88
N ASN A 98 2.23 11.05 -20.73
CA ASN A 98 0.94 11.47 -20.19
C ASN A 98 0.64 12.87 -20.73
N ALA A 99 -0.62 13.15 -21.05
CA ALA A 99 -1.11 14.47 -21.44
C ALA A 99 -0.99 15.52 -20.31
N GLY A 100 0.23 15.76 -19.80
CA GLY A 100 0.56 16.67 -18.70
C GLY A 100 0.15 16.22 -17.30
N HIS A 101 -0.56 15.09 -17.13
CA HIS A 101 -1.13 14.68 -15.84
C HIS A 101 -0.22 13.72 -15.05
N SER A 102 0.04 14.04 -13.78
CA SER A 102 0.64 13.10 -12.82
C SER A 102 -0.36 11.99 -12.46
N PHE A 103 0.07 10.91 -11.78
CA PHE A 103 -0.86 9.85 -11.36
C PHE A 103 -1.94 10.37 -10.41
N THR A 104 -1.63 11.33 -9.54
CA THR A 104 -2.63 11.91 -8.63
C THR A 104 -3.58 12.83 -9.39
N ASP A 105 -3.10 13.60 -10.38
CA ASP A 105 -3.98 14.40 -11.25
C ASP A 105 -4.91 13.51 -12.09
N CYS A 106 -4.40 12.39 -12.61
CA CYS A 106 -5.23 11.38 -13.29
C CYS A 106 -6.30 10.81 -12.36
N ALA A 107 -5.92 10.47 -11.13
CA ALA A 107 -6.86 9.97 -10.13
C ALA A 107 -7.94 11.00 -9.80
N GLN A 108 -7.58 12.27 -9.66
CA GLN A 108 -8.52 13.36 -9.45
C GLN A 108 -9.50 13.48 -10.62
N LYS A 109 -8.99 13.54 -11.85
CA LYS A 109 -9.81 13.70 -13.06
C LYS A 109 -10.80 12.54 -13.26
N VAL A 110 -10.35 11.31 -12.98
CA VAL A 110 -11.23 10.13 -13.02
C VAL A 110 -12.31 10.21 -11.96
N LEU A 111 -11.96 10.59 -10.74
CA LEU A 111 -12.93 10.78 -9.69
C LEU A 111 -13.95 11.86 -10.09
N GLU A 112 -13.51 13.03 -10.59
CA GLU A 112 -14.40 14.12 -11.02
C GLU A 112 -15.38 13.69 -12.12
N LYS A 113 -14.91 13.01 -13.18
CA LYS A 113 -15.73 12.63 -14.33
C LYS A 113 -16.60 11.40 -14.07
N PHE A 114 -16.14 10.45 -13.23
CA PHE A 114 -16.75 9.13 -13.12
C PHE A 114 -17.12 8.70 -11.70
N GLY A 115 -16.72 9.43 -10.67
CA GLY A 115 -16.98 9.08 -9.28
C GLY A 115 -18.41 9.38 -8.84
N GLY A 116 -19.11 10.31 -9.49
CA GLY A 116 -20.52 10.60 -9.19
C GLY A 116 -20.75 10.95 -7.71
N LYS A 117 -19.80 11.66 -7.07
CA LYS A 117 -19.77 11.97 -5.63
C LYS A 117 -19.62 10.77 -4.70
N ASN A 118 -19.23 9.60 -5.20
CA ASN A 118 -18.99 8.39 -4.43
C ASN A 118 -17.51 7.95 -4.49
N PRO A 119 -16.95 7.40 -3.41
CA PRO A 119 -15.59 6.85 -3.42
C PRO A 119 -15.45 5.71 -4.45
N MET A 120 -14.33 5.68 -5.16
CA MET A 120 -14.01 4.64 -6.15
C MET A 120 -12.80 3.83 -5.72
N HIS A 121 -12.81 2.52 -5.99
CA HIS A 121 -11.67 1.65 -5.69
C HIS A 121 -10.47 2.00 -6.58
N TYR A 122 -9.27 2.09 -6.01
CA TYR A 122 -8.06 2.55 -6.72
C TYR A 122 -7.75 1.80 -8.02
N LYS A 123 -8.04 0.49 -8.09
CA LYS A 123 -7.93 -0.30 -9.32
C LYS A 123 -8.82 0.23 -10.44
N LYS A 124 -10.10 0.50 -10.15
CA LYS A 124 -11.05 1.07 -11.11
C LYS A 124 -10.66 2.47 -11.53
N ILE A 125 -10.13 3.27 -10.60
CA ILE A 125 -9.62 4.62 -10.91
C ILE A 125 -8.49 4.52 -11.94
N THR A 126 -7.54 3.63 -11.70
CA THR A 126 -6.37 3.42 -12.57
C THR A 126 -6.78 2.88 -13.93
N GLU A 127 -7.69 1.92 -13.96
CA GLU A 127 -8.23 1.34 -15.18
C GLU A 127 -8.92 2.40 -16.04
N LYS A 128 -9.83 3.21 -15.46
CA LYS A 128 -10.47 4.32 -16.17
C LYS A 128 -9.47 5.37 -16.65
N ALA A 129 -8.45 5.69 -15.85
CA ALA A 129 -7.40 6.62 -16.27
C ALA A 129 -6.64 6.12 -17.51
N ARG A 130 -6.43 4.80 -17.62
CA ARG A 130 -5.80 4.17 -18.79
C ARG A 130 -6.75 4.10 -19.99
N GLN A 131 -8.01 3.73 -19.77
CA GLN A 131 -9.03 3.65 -20.82
C GLN A 131 -9.23 5.00 -21.51
N GLU A 132 -9.26 6.09 -20.74
CA GLU A 132 -9.38 7.46 -21.27
C GLU A 132 -8.05 8.02 -21.82
N GLY A 133 -6.96 7.25 -21.79
CA GLY A 133 -5.64 7.67 -22.25
C GLY A 133 -4.96 8.75 -21.39
N TRP A 134 -5.48 9.04 -20.20
CA TRP A 134 -4.90 10.05 -19.30
C TRP A 134 -3.67 9.54 -18.58
N LEU A 135 -3.62 8.24 -18.31
CA LEU A 135 -2.51 7.56 -17.67
C LEU A 135 -1.82 6.61 -18.64
N VAL A 136 -0.61 6.96 -19.04
CA VAL A 136 0.32 6.11 -19.80
C VAL A 136 1.47 5.70 -18.89
N THR A 137 1.67 4.41 -18.74
CA THR A 137 2.72 3.89 -17.85
C THR A 137 3.19 2.52 -18.32
N GLY A 138 4.52 2.37 -18.39
CA GLY A 138 5.20 1.10 -18.64
C GLY A 138 5.38 0.24 -17.38
N GLY A 139 4.92 0.71 -16.22
CA GLY A 139 5.01 -0.03 -14.96
C GLY A 139 4.07 -1.25 -14.93
N ARG A 140 4.52 -2.33 -14.29
CA ARG A 140 3.76 -3.59 -14.19
C ARG A 140 2.56 -3.50 -13.23
N THR A 141 2.58 -2.57 -12.28
CA THR A 141 1.56 -2.41 -11.21
C THR A 141 1.10 -0.95 -11.08
N PRO A 142 0.51 -0.38 -12.14
CA PRO A 142 0.14 1.02 -12.18
C PRO A 142 -0.91 1.40 -11.12
N ASP A 143 -1.73 0.45 -10.70
CA ASP A 143 -2.76 0.59 -9.68
C ASP A 143 -2.15 0.78 -8.29
N ALA A 144 -1.16 -0.05 -7.94
CA ALA A 144 -0.42 0.09 -6.70
C ALA A 144 0.37 1.40 -6.66
N THR A 145 0.99 1.80 -7.78
CA THR A 145 1.70 3.07 -7.91
C THR A 145 0.75 4.26 -7.74
N MET A 146 -0.40 4.26 -8.41
CA MET A 146 -1.40 5.32 -8.29
C MET A 146 -1.85 5.47 -6.83
N TYR A 147 -2.23 4.34 -6.21
CA TYR A 147 -2.72 4.34 -4.85
C TYR A 147 -1.68 4.81 -3.83
N ALA A 148 -0.42 4.37 -3.95
CA ALA A 148 0.66 4.81 -3.09
C ALA A 148 0.92 6.32 -3.19
N GLN A 149 0.85 6.89 -4.40
CA GLN A 149 1.05 8.33 -4.62
C GLN A 149 -0.10 9.14 -4.01
N VAL A 150 -1.35 8.70 -4.20
CA VAL A 150 -2.52 9.32 -3.56
C VAL A 150 -2.40 9.30 -2.03
N LEU A 151 -2.06 8.16 -1.43
CA LEU A 151 -1.89 8.06 0.03
C LEU A 151 -0.74 8.94 0.55
N THR A 152 0.35 9.04 -0.20
CA THR A 152 1.49 9.87 0.16
C THR A 152 1.12 11.35 0.13
N GLU A 153 0.36 11.78 -0.87
CA GLU A 153 -0.14 13.15 -0.95
C GLU A 153 -1.08 13.49 0.23
N ILE A 154 -2.01 12.59 0.55
CA ILE A 154 -2.93 12.75 1.70
C ILE A 154 -2.12 12.97 2.99
N LYS A 155 -1.15 12.10 3.28
CA LYS A 155 -0.31 12.21 4.48
C LYS A 155 0.50 13.49 4.50
N ARG A 156 1.06 13.90 3.36
CA ARG A 156 1.87 15.11 3.23
C ARG A 156 1.05 16.36 3.53
N GLN A 157 -0.16 16.47 2.99
CA GLN A 157 -1.08 17.60 3.21
C GLN A 157 -1.57 17.64 4.66
N GLN A 158 -1.93 16.49 5.24
CA GLN A 158 -2.31 16.40 6.65
C GLN A 158 -1.21 16.86 7.60
N LYS A 159 0.05 16.48 7.33
CA LYS A 159 1.21 16.92 8.14
C LYS A 159 1.42 18.43 8.09
N ARG A 160 1.00 19.09 7.02
CA ARG A 160 1.06 20.55 6.82
C ARG A 160 -0.15 21.28 7.39
N GLY A 161 -1.13 20.57 7.95
CA GLY A 161 -2.41 21.15 8.39
C GLY A 161 -3.32 21.57 7.24
N GLU A 162 -2.98 21.20 6.00
CA GLU A 162 -3.79 21.48 4.82
C GLU A 162 -4.89 20.42 4.66
N ARG A 163 -6.04 20.81 4.10
CA ARG A 163 -7.09 19.86 3.75
C ARG A 163 -6.67 19.09 2.49
N PRO A 164 -6.53 17.75 2.55
CA PRO A 164 -6.11 17.02 1.39
C PRO A 164 -7.17 17.04 0.29
N ARG A 165 -6.77 16.94 -0.99
CA ARG A 165 -7.75 16.85 -2.09
C ARG A 165 -8.47 15.49 -2.18
N PHE A 166 -7.87 14.45 -1.60
CA PHE A 166 -8.41 13.09 -1.56
C PHE A 166 -8.73 12.66 -0.12
N VAL A 167 -9.70 11.77 0.03
CA VAL A 167 -9.93 11.03 1.27
C VAL A 167 -10.01 9.54 1.03
N GLN A 168 -9.38 8.80 1.93
CA GLN A 168 -9.36 7.35 1.91
C GLN A 168 -10.59 6.80 2.62
N HIS A 169 -11.38 5.97 1.92
CA HIS A 169 -12.51 5.22 2.46
C HIS A 169 -12.15 3.73 2.52
N GLY A 170 -12.20 3.13 3.70
CA GLY A 170 -11.93 1.69 3.86
C GLY A 170 -10.60 1.22 3.24
N ARG A 171 -10.52 -0.08 2.92
CA ARG A 171 -9.34 -0.65 2.25
C ARG A 171 -9.45 -0.43 0.74
N GLY A 172 -8.82 0.63 0.23
CA GLY A 172 -8.60 0.84 -1.20
C GLY A 172 -9.58 1.76 -1.92
N TYR A 173 -10.56 2.36 -1.24
CA TYR A 173 -11.42 3.36 -1.87
C TYR A 173 -10.89 4.76 -1.64
N VAL A 174 -11.00 5.59 -2.68
CA VAL A 174 -10.56 6.98 -2.69
C VAL A 174 -11.71 7.84 -3.17
N GLY A 175 -12.01 8.91 -2.45
CA GLY A 175 -12.97 9.95 -2.85
C GLY A 175 -12.30 11.33 -2.89
N LEU A 176 -12.97 12.32 -3.46
CA LEU A 176 -12.50 13.71 -3.44
C LEU A 176 -13.08 14.47 -2.26
N SER A 177 -12.25 15.29 -1.64
CA SER A 177 -12.65 16.07 -0.47
C SER A 177 -13.71 17.11 -0.77
N GLN A 178 -13.77 17.59 -2.02
CA GLN A 178 -14.80 18.51 -2.49
C GLN A 178 -16.21 17.89 -2.50
N TRP A 179 -16.34 16.57 -2.60
CA TRP A 179 -17.65 15.89 -2.48
C TRP A 179 -18.15 15.83 -1.05
N MET A 180 -17.26 16.01 -0.09
CA MET A 180 -17.56 15.87 1.33
C MET A 180 -18.10 17.18 1.95
N GLY A 181 -18.49 18.15 1.12
CA GLY A 181 -19.27 19.30 1.55
C GLY A 181 -20.71 18.89 1.91
N ARG A 182 -20.94 18.60 3.20
CA ARG A 182 -22.25 18.43 3.90
C ARG A 182 -23.26 17.49 3.22
N GLY A 183 -23.43 16.29 3.80
CA GLY A 183 -24.55 15.41 3.44
C GLY A 183 -24.67 14.20 4.37
N LEU A 184 -25.90 13.73 4.56
CA LEU A 184 -26.28 12.59 5.39
C LEU A 184 -25.42 11.35 5.09
N THR A 185 -25.07 11.10 3.83
CA THR A 185 -24.27 9.94 3.40
C THR A 185 -22.89 9.87 4.07
N PHE A 186 -22.17 11.00 4.18
CA PHE A 186 -20.86 11.02 4.85
C PHE A 186 -21.00 10.78 6.36
N GLN A 187 -22.05 11.32 6.97
CA GLN A 187 -22.36 11.08 8.38
C GLN A 187 -22.71 9.61 8.62
N ILE A 188 -23.50 9.00 7.72
CA ILE A 188 -23.82 7.57 7.75
C ILE A 188 -22.55 6.72 7.63
N GLU A 189 -21.64 7.04 6.70
CA GLU A 189 -20.40 6.27 6.55
C GLU A 189 -19.48 6.39 7.76
N GLN A 190 -19.30 7.59 8.30
CA GLN A 190 -18.52 7.80 9.52
C GLN A 190 -19.14 7.07 10.71
N HIS A 191 -20.46 7.19 10.88
CA HIS A 191 -21.20 6.48 11.91
C HIS A 191 -21.05 4.96 11.75
N ASN A 192 -21.30 4.41 10.56
CA ASN A 192 -21.14 2.99 10.26
C ASN A 192 -19.70 2.51 10.51
N HIS A 193 -18.70 3.33 10.18
CA HIS A 193 -17.31 3.01 10.47
C HIS A 193 -17.04 2.93 11.98
N GLN A 194 -17.54 3.90 12.75
CA GLN A 194 -17.42 3.93 14.20
C GLN A 194 -18.16 2.76 14.85
N VAL A 195 -19.40 2.47 14.43
CA VAL A 195 -20.19 1.33 14.89
C VAL A 195 -19.48 0.02 14.59
N ARG A 196 -18.99 -0.20 13.36
CA ARG A 196 -18.23 -1.40 13.00
C ARG A 196 -16.95 -1.55 13.83
N LYS A 197 -16.27 -0.45 14.15
CA LYS A 197 -15.08 -0.45 15.01
C LYS A 197 -15.44 -0.83 16.45
N ALA A 198 -16.48 -0.24 17.00
CA ALA A 198 -16.97 -0.53 18.35
C ALA A 198 -17.47 -1.97 18.49
N LEU A 199 -18.29 -2.45 17.55
CA LEU A 199 -18.76 -3.83 17.50
C LEU A 199 -17.59 -4.80 17.46
N ARG A 200 -16.60 -4.56 16.59
CA ARG A 200 -15.40 -5.40 16.50
C ARG A 200 -14.61 -5.44 17.81
N GLN A 201 -14.47 -4.30 18.50
CA GLN A 201 -13.80 -4.27 19.80
C GLN A 201 -14.54 -5.10 20.84
N ARG A 202 -15.88 -5.03 20.87
CA ARG A 202 -16.71 -5.86 21.74
C ARG A 202 -16.53 -7.34 21.42
N LEU A 203 -16.66 -7.75 20.16
CA LEU A 203 -16.47 -9.15 19.74
C LEU A 203 -15.09 -9.69 20.13
N LEU A 204 -14.04 -8.86 20.03
CA LEU A 204 -12.69 -9.25 20.43
C LEU A 204 -12.52 -9.42 21.95
N ALA A 205 -13.32 -8.71 22.74
CA ALA A 205 -13.29 -8.75 24.21
C ALA A 205 -14.09 -9.91 24.82
N ILE A 206 -15.08 -10.45 24.09
CA ILE A 206 -15.90 -11.61 24.52
C ILE A 206 -15.01 -12.84 24.76
N LYS A 207 -15.33 -13.67 25.76
CA LYS A 207 -14.59 -14.92 26.01
C LYS A 207 -14.83 -15.94 24.88
N PRO A 208 -13.91 -16.89 24.62
CA PRO A 208 -14.09 -17.87 23.53
C PRO A 208 -15.44 -18.60 23.55
N GLY A 209 -15.86 -19.18 24.67
CA GLY A 209 -17.16 -19.88 24.77
C GLY A 209 -18.38 -18.97 24.59
N GLU A 210 -18.34 -17.75 25.14
CA GLU A 210 -19.41 -16.75 24.92
C GLU A 210 -19.50 -16.33 23.43
N PHE A 211 -18.38 -16.39 22.70
CA PHE A 211 -18.36 -16.12 21.26
C PHE A 211 -18.93 -17.28 20.45
N GLU A 212 -18.67 -18.53 20.84
CA GLU A 212 -19.31 -19.73 20.26
C GLU A 212 -20.83 -19.70 20.45
N GLU A 213 -21.30 -19.34 21.64
CA GLU A 213 -22.73 -19.19 21.94
C GLU A 213 -23.37 -18.08 21.08
N LEU A 214 -22.70 -16.93 20.94
CA LEU A 214 -23.16 -15.84 20.07
C LEU A 214 -23.30 -16.29 18.61
N ILE A 215 -22.33 -17.06 18.09
CA ILE A 215 -22.40 -17.58 16.72
C ILE A 215 -23.52 -18.62 16.59
N SER A 216 -23.75 -19.45 17.60
CA SER A 216 -24.86 -20.41 17.61
C SER A 216 -26.21 -19.71 17.50
N GLN A 217 -26.41 -18.64 18.28
CA GLN A 217 -27.62 -17.80 18.21
C GLN A 217 -27.75 -17.15 16.82
N LEU A 218 -26.64 -16.61 16.27
CA LEU A 218 -26.64 -16.02 14.94
C LEU A 218 -27.04 -17.03 13.86
N LEU A 219 -26.55 -18.27 13.92
CA LEU A 219 -26.89 -19.31 12.95
C LEU A 219 -28.37 -19.68 13.03
N ALA A 220 -28.92 -19.82 14.24
CA ALA A 220 -30.35 -20.07 14.44
C ALA A 220 -31.21 -18.95 13.82
N GLU A 221 -30.87 -17.68 14.08
CA GLU A 221 -31.55 -16.51 13.50
C GLU A 221 -31.37 -16.39 11.98
N MET A 222 -30.29 -16.97 11.43
CA MET A 222 -30.09 -17.09 9.98
C MET A 222 -30.88 -18.23 9.33
N GLY A 223 -31.67 -18.98 10.11
CA GLY A 223 -32.54 -20.06 9.63
C GLY A 223 -31.92 -21.44 9.66
N PHE A 224 -30.87 -21.66 10.46
CA PHE A 224 -30.37 -23.02 10.72
C PHE A 224 -31.28 -23.73 11.73
N GLU A 225 -31.66 -24.96 11.41
CA GLU A 225 -32.38 -25.87 12.31
C GLU A 225 -31.42 -26.77 13.08
N MET A 226 -31.87 -27.30 14.23
CA MET A 226 -31.13 -28.29 15.03
C MET A 226 -29.69 -27.85 15.33
N VAL A 227 -29.54 -26.60 15.78
CA VAL A 227 -28.24 -26.04 16.16
C VAL A 227 -27.81 -26.63 17.51
N GLU A 228 -26.75 -27.41 17.50
CA GLU A 228 -26.17 -28.05 18.68
C GLU A 228 -24.70 -27.62 18.86
N VAL A 229 -24.36 -27.16 20.06
CA VAL A 229 -22.98 -26.88 20.46
C VAL A 229 -22.30 -28.21 20.79
N THR A 230 -21.16 -28.48 20.18
CA THR A 230 -20.38 -29.70 20.39
C THR A 230 -19.56 -29.63 21.68
N LYS A 231 -19.12 -30.80 22.18
CA LYS A 231 -18.33 -30.87 23.40
C LYS A 231 -16.90 -30.36 23.14
N LEU A 232 -16.42 -29.46 23.99
CA LEU A 232 -15.06 -28.87 24.00
C LEU A 232 -13.85 -29.83 23.82
N SER A 233 -14.02 -31.14 23.91
CA SER A 233 -12.93 -32.12 23.84
C SER A 233 -13.28 -33.27 22.92
N GLY A 234 -12.39 -33.55 21.97
CA GLY A 234 -12.45 -34.73 21.08
C GLY A 234 -13.28 -34.54 19.80
N ASP A 235 -13.84 -33.37 19.54
CA ASP A 235 -14.68 -33.08 18.36
C ASP A 235 -13.89 -32.63 17.12
N GLY A 236 -12.56 -32.55 17.23
CA GLY A 236 -11.69 -32.10 16.15
C GLY A 236 -11.84 -30.60 15.83
N GLY A 237 -12.41 -29.80 16.73
CA GLY A 237 -12.54 -28.35 16.58
C GLY A 237 -13.75 -27.93 15.74
N ILE A 238 -14.77 -28.77 15.63
CA ILE A 238 -16.12 -28.32 15.27
C ILE A 238 -16.73 -27.76 16.53
N ASP A 239 -17.29 -26.55 16.50
CA ASP A 239 -17.87 -25.91 17.69
C ASP A 239 -19.41 -25.94 17.65
N VAL A 240 -19.99 -25.99 16.44
CA VAL A 240 -21.43 -26.02 16.22
C VAL A 240 -21.77 -26.99 15.09
N ARG A 241 -22.83 -27.78 15.25
CA ARG A 241 -23.50 -28.48 14.15
C ARG A 241 -24.90 -27.92 13.96
N GLY A 242 -25.33 -27.79 12.71
CA GLY A 242 -26.68 -27.32 12.38
C GLY A 242 -27.10 -27.77 10.99
N THR A 243 -28.38 -27.67 10.68
CA THR A 243 -28.93 -28.01 9.36
C THR A 243 -29.45 -26.75 8.69
N LEU A 244 -28.84 -26.38 7.56
CA LEU A 244 -29.37 -25.31 6.72
C LEU A 244 -30.50 -25.88 5.86
N VAL A 245 -31.69 -25.30 5.96
CA VAL A 245 -32.84 -25.66 5.15
C VAL A 245 -33.04 -24.63 4.04
N VAL A 246 -32.99 -25.07 2.79
CA VAL A 246 -33.20 -24.21 1.62
C VAL A 246 -34.49 -24.61 0.92
N GLY A 247 -35.45 -23.68 0.90
CA GLY A 247 -36.75 -23.87 0.24
C GLY A 247 -37.52 -25.09 0.75
N ASP A 248 -37.44 -25.37 2.06
CA ASP A 248 -38.13 -26.46 2.79
C ASP A 248 -37.85 -27.90 2.34
N VAL A 249 -37.05 -28.10 1.29
CA VAL A 249 -36.80 -29.40 0.67
C VAL A 249 -35.34 -29.83 0.83
N VAL A 250 -34.41 -28.89 0.73
CA VAL A 250 -32.97 -29.20 0.75
C VAL A 250 -32.43 -29.03 2.17
N ARG A 251 -31.96 -30.13 2.77
CA ARG A 251 -31.35 -30.15 4.10
C ARG A 251 -29.85 -30.37 3.98
N ILE A 252 -29.05 -29.37 4.35
CA ILE A 252 -27.59 -29.43 4.31
C ILE A 252 -27.08 -29.48 5.74
N LYS A 253 -26.45 -30.60 6.13
CA LYS A 253 -25.78 -30.71 7.43
C LYS A 253 -24.49 -29.91 7.40
N MET A 254 -24.37 -28.97 8.32
CA MET A 254 -23.23 -28.07 8.44
C MET A 254 -22.50 -28.34 9.75
N ALA A 255 -21.18 -28.46 9.67
CA ALA A 255 -20.28 -28.47 10.82
C ALA A 255 -19.45 -27.17 10.79
N VAL A 256 -19.57 -26.38 11.83
CA VAL A 256 -19.06 -25.00 11.89
C VAL A 256 -17.93 -24.92 12.89
N GLN A 257 -16.80 -24.33 12.50
CA GLN A 257 -15.74 -23.97 13.43
C GLN A 257 -15.76 -22.47 13.73
N VAL A 258 -15.90 -22.13 15.00
CA VAL A 258 -15.96 -20.78 15.53
C VAL A 258 -14.64 -20.43 16.21
N LYS A 259 -13.81 -19.65 15.52
CA LYS A 259 -12.51 -19.24 16.07
C LYS A 259 -12.34 -17.74 16.09
N LYS A 260 -12.08 -17.20 17.29
CA LYS A 260 -11.75 -15.79 17.48
C LYS A 260 -10.26 -15.53 17.26
N TRP A 261 -9.90 -15.05 16.07
CA TRP A 261 -8.51 -14.74 15.72
C TRP A 261 -8.09 -13.32 16.09
N LYS A 262 -6.79 -13.13 16.38
CA LYS A 262 -6.20 -11.78 16.51
C LYS A 262 -6.21 -11.08 15.16
N LEU A 263 -6.43 -9.77 15.15
CA LEU A 263 -6.58 -8.91 13.95
C LEU A 263 -5.50 -9.03 12.87
N LYS A 264 -4.27 -9.42 13.24
CA LYS A 264 -3.13 -9.54 12.32
C LYS A 264 -2.81 -10.99 11.94
N ASN A 265 -3.58 -11.95 12.45
CA ASN A 265 -3.34 -13.37 12.21
C ASN A 265 -4.30 -13.85 11.12
N ASN A 266 -3.74 -14.53 10.12
CA ASN A 266 -4.53 -15.23 9.13
C ASN A 266 -4.87 -16.64 9.63
N ILE A 267 -6.02 -17.17 9.20
CA ILE A 267 -6.36 -18.59 9.37
C ILE A 267 -5.36 -19.41 8.57
N GLN A 268 -4.69 -20.35 9.23
CA GLN A 268 -3.65 -21.18 8.60
C GLN A 268 -4.28 -22.45 8.00
N ALA A 269 -3.65 -22.98 6.95
CA ALA A 269 -4.11 -24.19 6.26
C ALA A 269 -4.38 -25.39 7.19
N PRO A 270 -3.55 -25.67 8.22
CA PRO A 270 -3.81 -26.79 9.14
C PRO A 270 -5.15 -26.69 9.86
N VAL A 271 -5.62 -25.48 10.16
CA VAL A 271 -6.91 -25.28 10.84
C VAL A 271 -8.07 -25.66 9.92
N VAL A 272 -8.02 -25.25 8.66
CA VAL A 272 -9.04 -25.61 7.65
C VAL A 272 -9.01 -27.12 7.36
N GLN A 273 -7.82 -27.72 7.32
CA GLN A 273 -7.67 -29.16 7.15
C GLN A 273 -8.24 -29.95 8.32
N GLN A 274 -8.09 -29.44 9.55
CA GLN A 274 -8.64 -30.04 10.74
C GLN A 274 -10.17 -30.11 10.67
N VAL A 275 -10.84 -28.99 10.35
CA VAL A 275 -12.30 -28.95 10.14
C VAL A 275 -12.71 -29.97 9.09
N ARG A 276 -12.04 -29.96 7.94
CA ARG A 276 -12.30 -30.90 6.84
C ARG A 276 -12.17 -32.36 7.29
N GLY A 277 -11.19 -32.68 8.14
CA GLY A 277 -10.97 -34.02 8.68
C GLY A 277 -12.00 -34.46 9.72
N SER A 278 -12.74 -33.52 10.31
CA SER A 278 -13.75 -33.76 11.35
C SER A 278 -15.18 -33.80 10.82
N LEU A 279 -15.38 -33.59 9.51
CA LEU A 279 -16.68 -33.68 8.86
C LEU A 279 -17.18 -35.13 8.82
N GLY A 280 -18.44 -35.34 9.19
CA GLY A 280 -19.15 -36.59 9.02
C GLY A 280 -19.57 -36.85 7.57
N ALA A 281 -20.11 -38.04 7.32
CA ALA A 281 -20.65 -38.38 6.00
C ALA A 281 -21.77 -37.40 5.59
N HIS A 282 -21.61 -36.79 4.42
CA HIS A 282 -22.55 -35.79 3.87
C HIS A 282 -22.67 -34.49 4.67
N GLU A 283 -21.69 -34.16 5.52
CA GLU A 283 -21.58 -32.83 6.15
C GLU A 283 -20.77 -31.87 5.27
N GLN A 284 -21.09 -30.57 5.35
CA GLN A 284 -20.31 -29.48 4.78
C GLN A 284 -19.71 -28.63 5.91
N GLY A 285 -18.49 -28.13 5.69
CA GLY A 285 -17.79 -27.28 6.66
C GLY A 285 -18.12 -25.79 6.47
N LEU A 286 -18.29 -25.07 7.58
CA LEU A 286 -18.39 -23.59 7.63
C LEU A 286 -17.29 -22.98 8.50
#